data_AF-A0A2V6VR04-F1
#
_entry.id   AF-A0A2V6VR04-F1
#
_cell.length_a   1.000
_cell.length_b   1.000
_cell.length_c   1.000
_cell.angle_alpha   90.00
_cell.angle_beta   90.00
_cell.angle_gamma   90.00
#
_symmetry.space_group_name_H-M   'P 1'
#
loop_
_entity.id
_entity.type
_entity.pdbx_description
1 polymer ?
#
loop_
_entity_poly.entity_id
_entity_poly.type
_entity_poly.pdbx_seq_one_letter_code
_entity_poly.pdbx_strand_id
1 'polypeptide(L)'
;MTLRRLLTILVLVVVLVTVVRPARAEALEPTVIILIISGAIVLVAVLAVLIIANVSEHRRGIRTEEPPRGPVIVAWQAPATAESP
;
A
#
# COMPACT_ATOMS: atom_id res chain seq x y z
N MET A 1 -6.78 4.59 3.95
CA MET A 1 -7.41 4.84 2.62
C MET A 1 -7.66 3.50 1.94
N THR A 2 -8.89 3.21 1.48
CA THR A 2 -9.20 1.92 0.83
C THR A 2 -8.52 1.80 -0.53
N LEU A 3 -8.14 0.58 -0.95
CA LEU A 3 -7.46 0.30 -2.23
C LEU A 3 -8.18 0.96 -3.42
N ARG A 4 -9.52 0.94 -3.39
CA ARG A 4 -10.37 1.57 -4.42
C ARG A 4 -10.14 3.07 -4.49
N ARG A 5 -10.08 3.78 -3.35
CA ARG A 5 -9.79 5.22 -3.32
C ARG A 5 -8.42 5.55 -3.90
N LEU A 6 -7.39 4.74 -3.61
CA LEU A 6 -6.05 4.92 -4.18
C LEU A 6 -6.05 4.74 -5.70
N LEU A 7 -6.71 3.70 -6.20
CA LEU A 7 -6.88 3.47 -7.64
C LEU A 7 -7.65 4.63 -8.30
N THR A 8 -8.71 5.12 -7.67
CA THR A 8 -9.47 6.27 -8.20
C THR A 8 -8.60 7.53 -8.26
N ILE A 9 -7.83 7.81 -7.21
CA ILE A 9 -6.91 8.96 -7.19
C ILE A 9 -5.83 8.81 -8.26
N LEU A 10 -5.24 7.61 -8.39
CA LEU A 10 -4.24 7.31 -9.41
C LEU A 10 -4.79 7.56 -10.83
N VAL A 11 -5.95 6.98 -11.14
CA VAL A 11 -6.61 7.16 -12.45
C VAL A 11 -6.94 8.63 -12.68
N LEU A 12 -7.46 9.33 -11.66
CA LEU A 12 -7.77 10.75 -11.75
C LEU A 12 -6.52 11.59 -12.04
N VAL A 13 -5.40 11.30 -11.39
CA VAL A 13 -4.11 11.99 -11.63
C VAL A 13 -3.62 11.73 -13.05
N VAL A 14 -3.65 10.48 -13.52
CA VAL A 14 -3.26 10.13 -14.89
C VAL A 14 -4.12 10.86 -15.91
N VAL A 15 -5.44 10.86 -15.73
CA VAL A 15 -6.40 11.59 -16.58
C VAL A 15 -6.12 13.09 -16.54
N LEU A 16 -5.91 13.67 -15.37
CA LEU A 16 -5.62 15.09 -15.23
C LEU A 16 -4.33 15.47 -15.96
N VAL A 17 -3.27 14.67 -15.82
CA VAL A 17 -1.99 14.88 -16.52
C VAL A 17 -2.16 14.79 -18.04
N THR A 18 -2.91 13.80 -18.53
CA THR A 18 -3.18 13.63 -19.96
C THR A 18 -4.05 14.75 -20.53
N VAL A 19 -5.01 15.27 -19.76
CA VAL A 19 -5.87 16.39 -20.17
C VAL A 19 -5.12 17.73 -20.14
N VAL A 20 -4.23 17.94 -19.17
CA VAL A 20 -3.46 19.21 -19.04
C VAL A 20 -2.36 19.32 -20.09
N ARG A 21 -1.79 18.20 -20.54
CA ARG A 21 -0.84 18.18 -21.65
C ARG A 21 -1.32 17.25 -22.77
N PRO A 22 -2.29 17.68 -23.60
CA PRO A 22 -2.53 17.03 -24.87
C PRO A 22 -1.35 17.40 -25.77
N ALA A 23 -0.25 16.65 -25.66
CA ALA A 23 0.97 16.93 -26.39
C ALA A 23 0.70 16.80 -27.89
N ARG A 24 0.57 17.94 -28.58
CA ARG A 24 0.62 18.03 -30.03
C ARG A 24 2.05 17.67 -30.44
N ALA A 25 2.23 16.49 -31.02
CA ALA A 25 3.53 15.89 -31.33
C ALA A 25 4.31 16.62 -32.45
N GLU A 26 3.78 17.71 -33.01
CA GLU A 26 4.29 18.30 -34.25
C GLU A 26 5.54 19.18 -34.09
N ALA A 27 5.92 19.59 -32.87
CA ALA A 27 7.11 20.44 -32.66
C ALA A 27 7.72 20.36 -31.24
N LEU A 28 7.63 19.21 -30.56
CA LEU A 28 8.22 19.06 -29.23
C LEU A 28 9.74 18.86 -29.33
N GLU A 29 10.50 19.82 -28.82
CA GLU A 29 11.96 19.67 -28.70
C GLU A 29 12.30 18.41 -27.88
N PRO A 30 13.33 17.64 -28.26
CA PRO A 30 13.72 16.40 -27.58
C PRO A 30 13.89 16.56 -26.07
N THR A 31 14.40 17.71 -25.63
CA THR A 31 14.57 18.07 -24.21
C THR A 31 13.23 18.07 -23.45
N VAL A 32 12.16 18.58 -24.07
CA VAL A 32 10.84 18.64 -23.45
C VAL A 32 10.22 17.25 -23.34
N ILE A 33 10.46 16.39 -24.32
CA ILE A 33 10.03 14.99 -24.29
C ILE A 33 10.68 14.27 -23.11
N ILE A 34 12.00 14.40 -22.95
CA ILE A 34 12.75 13.79 -21.84
C ILE A 34 12.27 14.34 -20.48
N LEU A 35 11.97 15.63 -20.39
CA LEU A 35 11.42 16.24 -19.18
C LEU A 35 10.06 15.64 -18.79
N ILE A 36 9.16 15.41 -19.76
CA ILE A 36 7.85 14.82 -19.51
C ILE A 36 8.00 13.36 -19.05
N ILE A 37 8.85 12.58 -19.74
CA ILE A 37 9.08 11.17 -19.42
C ILE A 37 9.68 11.03 -18.02
N SER A 38 10.72 11.80 -17.70
CA SER A 38 11.34 11.77 -16.37
C SER A 38 10.37 12.17 -15.26
N GLY A 39 9.55 13.22 -15.49
CA GLY A 39 8.49 13.60 -14.56
C GLY A 39 7.46 12.48 -14.33
N ALA A 40 7.06 11.78 -15.39
CA ALA A 40 6.15 10.65 -15.29
C ALA A 40 6.76 9.48 -14.50
N ILE A 41 8.04 9.17 -14.73
CA ILE A 41 8.74 8.10 -13.99
C ILE A 41 8.80 8.42 -12.49
N VAL A 42 9.16 9.66 -12.12
CA VAL A 42 9.19 10.09 -10.71
C VAL A 42 7.81 9.96 -10.08
N LEU A 43 6.76 10.39 -10.79
CA LEU A 43 5.39 10.28 -10.29
C LEU A 43 4.98 8.82 -10.03
N VAL A 44 5.28 7.91 -10.96
CA VAL A 44 5.01 6.48 -10.81
C VAL A 44 5.80 5.89 -9.65
N ALA A 45 7.07 6.25 -9.48
CA ALA A 45 7.90 5.79 -8.37
C ALA A 45 7.33 6.22 -7.01
N VAL A 46 6.93 7.50 -6.88
CA VAL A 46 6.31 8.03 -5.66
C VAL A 46 5.01 7.29 -5.34
N LEU A 47 4.16 7.08 -6.35
CA LEU A 47 2.92 6.33 -6.19
C LEU A 47 3.17 4.88 -5.76
N ALA A 48 4.15 4.20 -6.35
CA ALA A 48 4.52 2.85 -5.97
C ALA A 48 4.96 2.79 -4.51
N VAL A 49 5.82 3.71 -4.06
CA VAL A 49 6.24 3.80 -2.65
C VAL A 49 5.03 4.03 -1.73
N LEU A 50 4.15 4.96 -2.09
CA LEU A 50 2.98 5.29 -1.29
C LEU A 50 2.01 4.10 -1.17
N ILE A 51 1.81 3.37 -2.28
CA ILE A 51 0.99 2.15 -2.29
C ILE A 51 1.65 1.07 -1.42
N ILE A 52 2.94 0.81 -1.58
CA ILE A 52 3.66 -0.21 -0.79
C ILE A 52 3.59 0.13 0.70
N ALA A 53 3.85 1.37 1.08
CA ALA A 53 3.77 1.83 2.46
C ALA A 53 2.36 1.59 3.02
N ASN A 54 1.33 2.07 2.31
CA ASN A 54 -0.06 1.97 2.76
C ASN A 54 -0.59 0.51 2.76
N VAL A 55 -0.10 -0.36 1.86
CA VAL A 55 -0.42 -1.81 1.85
C VAL A 55 0.34 -2.55 2.95
N SER A 56 1.58 -2.17 3.27
CA SER A 56 2.36 -2.78 4.34
C SER A 56 1.73 -2.53 5.71
N GLU A 57 1.21 -1.32 5.93
CA GLU A 57 0.44 -0.97 7.12
C GLU A 57 -0.87 -1.75 7.20
N HIS A 58 -1.59 -1.89 6.08
CA HIS A 58 -2.82 -2.69 6.05
C HIS A 58 -2.56 -4.18 6.37
N ARG A 59 -1.49 -4.76 5.85
CA ARG A 59 -1.10 -6.15 6.19
C ARG A 59 -0.67 -6.29 7.65
N ARG A 60 0.01 -5.30 8.23
CA ARG A 60 0.36 -5.30 9.65
C ARG A 60 -0.88 -5.17 10.54
N GLY A 61 -1.84 -4.30 10.17
CA GLY A 61 -3.11 -4.14 10.88
C GLY A 61 -3.94 -5.44 10.93
N ILE A 62 -4.08 -6.13 9.81
CA ILE A 62 -4.80 -7.43 9.75
C ILE A 62 -4.13 -8.48 10.63
N ARG A 63 -2.79 -8.49 10.72
CA ARG A 63 -2.04 -9.47 11.53
C ARG A 63 -2.16 -9.22 13.04
N THR A 64 -2.51 -8.00 13.46
CA THR A 64 -2.71 -7.65 14.87
C THR A 64 -4.16 -7.88 15.33
N GLU A 65 -5.10 -7.98 14.39
CA GLU A 65 -6.55 -8.08 14.67
C GLU A 65 -7.11 -9.50 14.59
N GLU A 66 -6.27 -10.53 14.70
CA GLU A 66 -6.71 -11.90 14.91
C GLU A 66 -6.54 -12.27 16.39
N PRO A 67 -7.45 -11.84 17.29
CA PRO A 67 -7.57 -12.51 18.58
C PRO A 67 -7.96 -13.96 18.29
N PRO A 68 -7.42 -14.94 19.03
CA PRO A 68 -7.77 -16.33 18.82
C PRO A 68 -9.29 -16.48 18.94
N ARG A 69 -9.99 -16.68 17.82
CA ARG A 69 -11.43 -17.00 17.74
C ARG A 69 -11.62 -18.47 18.12
N GLY A 70 -11.23 -18.80 19.33
CA GLY A 70 -11.51 -20.06 19.98
C GLY A 70 -11.65 -19.78 21.47
N PRO A 71 -12.53 -20.51 22.19
CA PRO A 71 -12.57 -20.40 23.64
C PRO A 71 -11.15 -20.63 24.15
N VAL A 72 -10.61 -19.67 24.90
CA VAL A 72 -9.32 -19.83 25.58
C VAL A 72 -9.53 -20.87 26.67
N ILE A 73 -9.25 -22.13 26.34
CA ILE A 73 -9.31 -23.25 27.28
C ILE A 73 -8.02 -23.19 28.10
N VAL A 74 -8.08 -22.51 29.24
CA VAL A 74 -7.06 -22.63 30.29
C VAL A 74 -7.31 -23.94 31.03
N ALA A 75 -6.54 -24.98 30.69
CA ALA A 75 -6.48 -26.18 31.49
C ALA A 75 -5.74 -25.85 32.79
N TRP A 76 -6.47 -25.79 33.91
CA TRP A 76 -5.86 -25.66 35.23
C TRP A 76 -5.12 -26.96 35.56
N GLN A 77 -3.81 -26.89 35.71
CA GLN A 77 -2.99 -28.02 36.12
C GLN A 77 -2.77 -27.93 37.63
N ALA A 78 -3.36 -28.86 38.37
CA ALA A 78 -3.14 -28.98 39.81
C ALA A 78 -1.64 -29.19 40.07
N PRO A 79 -1.04 -28.49 41.05
CA PRO A 79 0.32 -28.79 41.45
C PRO A 79 0.36 -30.25 41.91
N ALA A 80 1.23 -31.06 41.29
CA ALA A 80 1.48 -32.41 41.74
C ALA A 80 1.96 -32.32 43.18
N THR A 81 1.16 -32.83 44.11
CA THR A 81 1.59 -33.05 45.49
C THR A 81 2.82 -33.94 45.42
N ALA A 82 3.99 -33.34 45.64
CA ALA A 82 5.22 -34.07 45.86
C ALA A 82 5.03 -34.85 47.16
N GLU A 83 4.54 -36.08 47.06
CA GLU A 83 4.68 -37.04 48.14
C GLU A 83 6.16 -37.37 48.26
N SER A 84 6.74 -36.87 49.35
CA SER A 84 8.09 -37.17 49.81
C SER A 84 8.08 -38.51 50.54
N PRO A 85 8.99 -39.42 50.17
CA PRO A 85 9.69 -40.28 51.13
C PRO A 85 11.19 -40.02 51.16
#